data_AF-A0A847CCS5-F1
#
_entry.id   AF-A0A847CCS5-F1
#
_cell.length_a   1.000
_cell.length_b   1.000
_cell.length_c   1.000
_cell.angle_alpha   90.00
_cell.angle_beta   90.00
_cell.angle_gamma   90.00
#
_symmetry.space_group_name_H-M   'P 1'
#
loop_
_entity.id
_entity.type
_entity.pdbx_description
1 polymer ?
#
loop_
_entity_poly.entity_id
_entity_poly.type
_entity_poly.pdbx_seq_one_letter_code
_entity_poly.pdbx_strand_id
1 'polypeptide(L)'
;MSYFENMNYKVILENLRLYSKWGHNWYKKTEYVDEVNQAIDEFLSIRVDGIIYVAGHARIIDCINEKLNIPLVISYSFSANSKYKSITIDDKTSSKIMTNYLISLNHTKIAVIKGTENNFHTIYRLQGFMESLNDSNIIPNEKIIVNGEWNRESGYKSCKKLFATGESFSAIFCFNDLMAAGVYDYLHEINKDPKKDIFVCGFDNNLISDFLNPLLTTMKIPLEEIGQKSAEILYKQLCNEETTNCTLPCILLKR
;
A
#
# COMPACT_ATOMS: atom_id res chain seq x y z
N MET A 1 -11.85 16.31 0.52
CA MET A 1 -12.09 17.76 0.61
C MET A 1 -13.57 18.05 0.42
N SER A 2 -14.17 17.66 -0.71
CA SER A 2 -15.62 17.80 -0.99
C SER A 2 -16.57 17.37 0.14
N TYR A 3 -16.28 16.26 0.83
CA TYR A 3 -17.09 15.81 1.96
C TYR A 3 -17.23 16.87 3.07
N PHE A 4 -16.12 17.52 3.44
CA PHE A 4 -16.09 18.55 4.48
C PHE A 4 -16.67 19.88 4.02
N GLU A 5 -16.49 20.23 2.75
CA GLU A 5 -17.09 21.43 2.15
C GLU A 5 -18.63 21.38 2.23
N ASN A 6 -19.22 20.21 1.98
CA ASN A 6 -20.67 19.99 2.14
C ASN A 6 -21.17 20.17 3.59
N MET A 7 -20.26 20.05 4.57
CA MET A 7 -20.54 20.26 5.99
C MET A 7 -20.09 21.66 6.48
N ASN A 8 -19.76 22.58 5.55
CA ASN A 8 -19.23 23.92 5.82
C ASN A 8 -17.87 23.95 6.56
N TYR A 9 -17.07 22.89 6.45
CA TYR A 9 -15.69 22.87 6.95
C TYR A 9 -14.69 23.30 5.87
N LYS A 10 -13.65 24.02 6.29
CA LYS A 10 -12.48 24.31 5.47
C LYS A 10 -11.41 23.25 5.71
N VAL A 11 -10.83 22.71 4.64
CA VAL A 11 -9.70 21.77 4.72
C VAL A 11 -8.39 22.51 4.48
N ILE A 12 -7.40 22.26 5.33
CA ILE A 12 -6.02 22.72 5.18
C ILE A 12 -5.15 21.48 5.00
N LEU A 13 -4.24 21.51 4.03
CA LEU A 13 -3.34 20.41 3.73
C LEU A 13 -1.91 20.84 4.02
N GLU A 14 -1.21 20.03 4.81
CA GLU A 14 0.22 20.16 5.03
C GLU A 14 0.95 18.92 4.53
N ASN A 15 2.05 19.13 3.79
CA ASN A 15 2.89 18.06 3.29
C ASN A 15 4.23 18.10 4.03
N LEU A 16 4.46 17.09 4.87
CA LEU A 16 5.67 16.94 5.68
C LEU A 16 6.95 16.71 4.86
N ARG A 17 6.82 16.38 3.56
CA ARG A 17 7.93 16.13 2.61
C ARG A 17 8.96 15.10 3.11
N LEU A 18 8.54 14.15 3.95
CA LEU A 18 9.42 13.17 4.61
C LEU A 18 10.26 12.36 3.61
N TYR A 19 9.66 11.96 2.49
CA TYR A 19 10.38 11.26 1.41
C TYR A 19 11.43 12.13 0.73
N SER A 20 11.16 13.41 0.51
CA SER A 20 12.15 14.33 -0.09
C SER A 20 13.30 14.61 0.88
N LYS A 21 13.01 14.69 2.19
CA LYS A 21 14.02 14.95 3.23
C LYS A 21 14.92 13.73 3.49
N TRP A 22 14.34 12.54 3.61
CA TRP A 22 15.03 11.36 4.12
C TRP A 22 14.88 10.09 3.28
N GLY A 23 14.31 10.20 2.08
CA GLY A 23 14.13 9.09 1.15
C GLY A 23 13.17 8.03 1.69
N HIS A 24 13.29 6.82 1.14
CA HIS A 24 12.40 5.69 1.48
C HIS A 24 12.55 5.15 2.90
N ASN A 25 13.55 5.58 3.68
CA ASN A 25 13.81 5.12 5.04
C ASN A 25 13.46 6.16 6.12
N TRP A 26 12.70 7.21 5.76
CA TRP A 26 12.34 8.29 6.68
C TRP A 26 11.69 7.79 7.99
N TYR A 27 10.90 6.72 7.93
CA TYR A 27 10.19 6.16 9.09
C TYR A 27 11.12 5.46 10.10
N LYS A 28 12.41 5.30 9.77
CA LYS A 28 13.45 4.78 10.68
C LYS A 28 14.21 5.91 11.39
N LYS A 29 13.95 7.16 11.03
CA LYS A 29 14.54 8.36 11.65
C LYS A 29 13.74 8.72 12.89
N THR A 30 14.37 9.24 13.92
CA THR A 30 13.62 9.77 15.08
C THR A 30 13.08 11.16 14.76
N GLU A 31 13.76 11.88 13.88
CA GLU A 31 13.50 13.26 13.48
C GLU A 31 12.15 13.47 12.79
N TYR A 32 11.56 12.44 12.17
CA TYR A 32 10.22 12.59 11.58
C TYR A 32 9.14 12.78 12.65
N VAL A 33 9.36 12.29 13.87
CA VAL A 33 8.41 12.44 14.97
C VAL A 33 8.26 13.92 15.33
N ASP A 34 9.37 14.65 15.33
CA ASP A 34 9.38 16.09 15.56
C ASP A 34 8.64 16.84 14.45
N GLU A 35 8.84 16.46 13.18
CA GLU A 35 8.11 17.04 12.04
C GLU A 35 6.60 16.80 12.13
N VAL A 36 6.18 15.61 12.54
CA VAL A 36 4.75 15.29 12.72
C VAL A 36 4.16 16.12 13.87
N ASN A 37 4.86 16.20 15.00
CA ASN A 37 4.40 16.97 16.15
C ASN A 37 4.36 18.47 15.84
N GLN A 38 5.35 19.00 15.13
CA GLN A 38 5.36 20.40 14.69
C GLN A 38 4.14 20.72 13.82
N ALA A 39 3.84 19.89 12.82
CA ALA A 39 2.66 20.08 11.97
C ALA A 39 1.35 20.03 12.76
N ILE A 40 1.26 19.13 13.75
CA ILE A 40 0.11 19.09 14.66
C ILE A 40 0.02 20.39 15.47
N ASP A 41 1.12 20.89 16.02
CA ASP A 41 1.15 22.14 16.79
C ASP A 41 0.76 23.35 15.92
N GLU A 42 1.20 23.39 14.66
CA GLU A 42 0.81 24.41 13.68
C GLU A 42 -0.71 24.38 13.43
N PHE A 43 -1.30 23.20 13.23
CA PHE A 43 -2.76 23.05 13.11
C PHE A 43 -3.52 23.44 14.39
N LEU A 44 -3.00 23.10 15.57
CA LEU A 44 -3.60 23.51 16.83
C LEU A 44 -3.54 25.03 17.03
N SER A 45 -2.47 25.69 16.56
CA SER A 45 -2.31 27.15 16.67
C SER A 45 -3.39 27.92 15.89
N ILE A 46 -3.86 27.36 14.78
CA ILE A 46 -4.95 27.92 13.97
C ILE A 46 -6.32 27.35 14.36
N ARG A 47 -6.40 26.59 15.45
CA ARG A 47 -7.63 26.04 16.04
C ARG A 47 -8.44 25.18 15.07
N VAL A 48 -7.79 24.23 14.39
CA VAL A 48 -8.55 23.21 13.63
C VAL A 48 -9.42 22.38 14.58
N ASP A 49 -10.60 21.97 14.09
CA ASP A 49 -11.53 21.15 14.87
C ASP A 49 -11.09 19.67 14.92
N GLY A 50 -10.36 19.19 13.92
CA GLY A 50 -9.92 17.80 13.83
C GLY A 50 -8.83 17.59 12.77
N ILE A 51 -8.14 16.45 12.84
CA ILE A 51 -6.99 16.13 11.98
C ILE A 51 -7.19 14.78 11.29
N ILE A 52 -6.85 14.70 10.00
CA ILE A 52 -6.63 13.43 9.31
C ILE A 52 -5.14 13.28 9.05
N TYR A 53 -4.52 12.27 9.66
CA TYR A 53 -3.13 11.92 9.39
C TYR A 53 -3.08 10.86 8.28
N VAL A 54 -2.57 11.24 7.10
CA VAL A 54 -2.39 10.33 5.96
C VAL A 54 -0.99 9.74 6.00
N ALA A 55 -0.88 8.44 6.26
CA ALA A 55 0.41 7.79 6.39
C ALA A 55 1.06 7.52 5.02
N GLY A 56 2.33 7.90 4.87
CA GLY A 56 3.12 7.54 3.69
C GLY A 56 3.67 6.11 3.71
N HIS A 57 3.79 5.50 4.89
CA HIS A 57 4.29 4.14 5.08
C HIS A 57 3.40 3.42 6.08
N ALA A 58 2.79 2.30 5.68
CA ALA A 58 1.93 1.52 6.55
C ALA A 58 2.73 0.85 7.68
N ARG A 59 2.48 1.31 8.89
CA ARG A 59 3.11 0.87 10.15
C ARG A 59 2.15 1.12 11.32
N ILE A 60 2.62 0.85 12.53
CA ILE A 60 1.97 1.39 13.73
C ILE A 60 2.37 2.87 13.86
N ILE A 61 1.38 3.77 13.92
CA ILE A 61 1.55 5.19 14.18
C ILE A 61 1.48 5.41 15.69
N ASP A 62 2.63 5.73 16.25
CA ASP A 62 2.90 5.93 17.68
C ASP A 62 3.50 7.31 17.98
N CYS A 63 3.74 8.11 16.94
CA CYS A 63 4.38 9.41 17.03
C CYS A 63 3.43 10.56 17.40
N ILE A 64 2.14 10.27 17.60
CA ILE A 64 1.10 11.28 17.88
C ILE A 64 0.86 11.35 19.39
N ASN A 65 0.96 12.55 19.94
CA ASN A 65 0.75 12.80 21.37
C ASN A 65 -0.66 12.37 21.84
N GLU A 66 -0.74 11.57 22.91
CA GLU A 66 -2.00 11.07 23.47
C GLU A 66 -2.88 12.18 24.05
N LYS A 67 -2.26 13.29 24.48
CA LYS A 67 -2.92 14.47 25.07
C LYS A 67 -3.60 15.37 24.04
N LEU A 68 -3.63 14.99 22.76
CA LEU A 68 -4.35 15.73 21.74
C LEU A 68 -5.84 15.78 22.08
N ASN A 69 -6.40 16.98 22.26
CA ASN A 69 -7.79 17.16 22.72
C ASN A 69 -8.82 17.26 21.59
N ILE A 70 -8.38 17.19 20.33
CA ILE A 70 -9.25 17.18 19.17
C ILE A 70 -9.29 15.79 18.52
N PRO A 71 -10.38 15.44 17.84
CA PRO A 71 -10.47 14.21 17.05
C PRO A 71 -9.35 14.07 16.02
N LEU A 72 -8.80 12.86 15.91
CA LEU A 72 -7.78 12.52 14.93
C LEU A 72 -8.03 11.14 14.34
N VAL A 73 -7.94 11.06 13.02
CA VAL A 73 -8.12 9.83 12.24
C VAL A 73 -6.85 9.48 11.49
N ILE A 74 -6.42 8.23 11.58
CA ILE A 74 -5.29 7.68 10.81
C ILE A 74 -5.83 7.11 9.50
N SER A 75 -5.35 7.61 8.38
CA SER A 75 -5.63 7.05 7.07
C SER A 75 -4.45 6.25 6.58
N TYR A 76 -4.74 5.09 5.96
CA TYR A 76 -3.78 4.24 5.27
C TYR A 76 -2.72 3.58 6.18
N SER A 77 -2.95 3.54 7.49
CA SER A 77 -2.06 2.92 8.49
C SER A 77 -2.80 2.64 9.78
N PHE A 78 -2.11 2.05 10.77
CA PHE A 78 -2.70 1.62 12.03
C PHE A 78 -2.27 2.54 13.17
N SER A 79 -3.16 2.86 14.10
CA SER A 79 -2.82 3.58 15.33
C SER A 79 -2.30 2.65 16.43
N ALA A 80 -1.28 3.07 17.19
CA ALA A 80 -0.90 2.43 18.45
C ALA A 80 -1.94 2.68 19.55
N ASN A 81 -2.63 3.82 19.48
CA ASN A 81 -3.58 4.27 20.49
C ASN A 81 -5.02 4.04 20.00
N SER A 82 -5.81 3.29 20.76
CA SER A 82 -7.19 2.92 20.42
C SER A 82 -8.16 4.11 20.34
N LYS A 83 -7.75 5.28 20.86
CA LYS A 83 -8.43 6.56 20.68
C LYS A 83 -8.51 6.98 19.22
N TYR A 84 -7.43 6.80 18.45
CA TYR A 84 -7.36 7.21 17.06
C TYR A 84 -7.81 6.09 16.14
N LYS A 85 -8.93 6.32 15.43
CA LYS A 85 -9.48 5.33 14.51
C LYS A 85 -8.68 5.30 13.22
N SER A 86 -8.53 4.09 12.69
CA SER A 86 -7.72 3.80 11.51
C SER A 86 -8.60 3.36 10.36
N ILE A 87 -8.35 3.90 9.17
CA ILE A 87 -8.92 3.43 7.91
C ILE A 87 -7.79 2.81 7.10
N THR A 88 -7.90 1.52 6.80
CA THR A 88 -6.89 0.75 6.07
C THR A 88 -7.52 -0.02 4.93
N ILE A 89 -6.71 -0.81 4.22
CA ILE A 89 -7.15 -1.68 3.14
C ILE A 89 -6.96 -3.14 3.53
N ASP A 90 -7.82 -4.02 3.00
CA ASP A 90 -7.70 -5.45 3.22
C ASP A 90 -6.66 -6.07 2.27
N ASP A 91 -5.39 -5.77 2.52
CA ASP A 91 -4.26 -6.28 1.74
C ASP A 91 -4.21 -7.80 1.68
N LYS A 92 -4.55 -8.46 2.79
CA LYS A 92 -4.47 -9.91 2.93
C LYS A 92 -5.48 -10.59 2.00
N THR A 93 -6.76 -10.24 2.12
CA THR A 93 -7.81 -10.78 1.25
C THR A 93 -7.56 -10.40 -0.20
N SER A 94 -7.12 -9.16 -0.46
CA SER A 94 -6.82 -8.68 -1.82
C SER A 94 -5.69 -9.46 -2.49
N SER A 95 -4.62 -9.75 -1.74
CA SER A 95 -3.52 -10.59 -2.23
C SER A 95 -3.95 -12.04 -2.44
N LYS A 96 -4.80 -12.59 -1.56
CA LYS A 96 -5.41 -13.91 -1.75
C LYS A 96 -6.24 -13.98 -3.03
N ILE A 97 -7.03 -12.94 -3.33
CA ILE A 97 -7.81 -12.83 -4.57
C ILE A 97 -6.89 -12.84 -5.80
N MET A 98 -5.83 -12.01 -5.81
CA MET A 98 -4.87 -11.98 -6.92
C MET A 98 -4.18 -13.34 -7.10
N THR A 99 -3.75 -13.96 -6.01
CA THR A 99 -3.03 -15.25 -6.06
C THR A 99 -3.95 -16.36 -6.54
N ASN A 100 -5.19 -16.44 -6.05
CA ASN A 100 -6.19 -17.37 -6.55
C ASN A 100 -6.48 -17.17 -8.04
N TYR A 101 -6.48 -15.92 -8.51
CA TYR A 101 -6.63 -15.64 -9.94
C TYR A 101 -5.45 -16.21 -10.75
N LEU A 102 -4.21 -16.01 -10.32
CA LEU A 102 -3.03 -16.60 -10.98
C LEU A 102 -3.11 -18.14 -11.00
N ILE A 103 -3.50 -18.77 -9.89
CA ILE A 103 -3.67 -20.22 -9.80
C ILE A 103 -4.78 -20.69 -10.74
N SER A 104 -5.89 -19.95 -10.86
CA SER A 104 -6.98 -20.28 -11.80
C SER A 104 -6.56 -20.23 -13.27
N LEU A 105 -5.46 -19.53 -13.58
CA LEU A 105 -4.81 -19.50 -14.88
C LEU A 105 -3.72 -20.58 -15.04
N ASN A 106 -3.65 -21.53 -14.09
CA ASN A 106 -2.67 -22.62 -14.00
C ASN A 106 -1.23 -22.18 -13.65
N HIS A 107 -1.03 -20.98 -13.10
CA HIS A 107 0.28 -20.60 -12.55
C HIS A 107 0.48 -21.23 -11.16
N THR A 108 1.36 -22.22 -11.07
CA THR A 108 1.70 -22.89 -9.80
C THR A 108 3.09 -22.54 -9.26
N LYS A 109 3.93 -21.91 -10.09
CA LYS A 109 5.24 -21.36 -9.70
C LYS A 109 5.21 -19.85 -9.90
N ILE A 110 4.81 -19.14 -8.85
CA ILE A 110 4.58 -17.70 -8.85
C ILE A 110 5.74 -17.04 -8.09
N ALA A 111 6.53 -16.24 -8.79
CA ALA A 111 7.52 -15.39 -8.15
C ALA A 111 6.86 -14.16 -7.55
N VAL A 112 7.43 -13.62 -6.48
CA VAL A 112 6.92 -12.44 -5.79
C VAL A 112 8.01 -11.39 -5.65
N ILE A 113 7.71 -10.15 -6.04
CA ILE A 113 8.51 -8.98 -5.70
C ILE A 113 7.75 -8.20 -4.63
N LYS A 114 8.19 -8.38 -3.39
CA LYS A 114 7.62 -7.74 -2.20
C LYS A 114 8.03 -6.27 -2.14
N GLY A 115 7.39 -5.52 -1.24
CA GLY A 115 7.91 -4.21 -0.83
C GLY A 115 8.97 -4.32 0.27
N THR A 116 9.24 -3.18 0.91
CA THR A 116 10.19 -3.09 2.04
C THR A 116 9.75 -3.94 3.23
N GLU A 117 10.72 -4.44 3.97
CA GLU A 117 10.51 -5.12 5.24
C GLU A 117 9.83 -4.19 6.26
N ASN A 118 9.05 -4.78 7.18
CA ASN A 118 8.28 -4.11 8.24
C ASN A 118 7.16 -3.17 7.78
N ASN A 119 6.89 -3.06 6.48
CA ASN A 119 5.68 -2.40 5.99
C ASN A 119 4.49 -3.35 6.08
N PHE A 120 3.37 -2.91 6.68
CA PHE A 120 2.20 -3.77 6.84
C PHE A 120 1.55 -4.21 5.53
N HIS A 121 1.59 -3.40 4.47
CA HIS A 121 1.14 -3.86 3.15
C HIS A 121 1.98 -5.04 2.67
N THR A 122 3.31 -5.00 2.83
CA THR A 122 4.18 -6.14 2.50
C THR A 122 3.80 -7.38 3.30
N ILE A 123 3.63 -7.23 4.62
CA ILE A 123 3.34 -8.34 5.53
C ILE A 123 1.99 -8.99 5.17
N TYR A 124 0.92 -8.20 5.07
CA TYR A 124 -0.41 -8.72 4.81
C TYR A 124 -0.57 -9.25 3.38
N ARG A 125 0.03 -8.59 2.37
CA ARG A 125 0.04 -9.13 1.01
C ARG A 125 0.77 -10.48 0.95
N LEU A 126 1.91 -10.63 1.64
CA LEU A 126 2.62 -11.90 1.71
C LEU A 126 1.78 -12.98 2.43
N GLN A 127 1.13 -12.65 3.54
CA GLN A 127 0.24 -13.59 4.23
C GLN A 127 -0.89 -14.08 3.32
N GLY A 128 -1.57 -13.19 2.60
CA GLY A 128 -2.64 -13.57 1.66
C GLY A 128 -2.15 -14.47 0.52
N PHE A 129 -0.95 -14.20 0.00
CA PHE A 129 -0.30 -15.03 -1.00
C PHE A 129 0.00 -16.44 -0.46
N MET A 130 0.64 -16.52 0.71
CA MET A 130 1.01 -17.80 1.33
C MET A 130 -0.22 -18.64 1.69
N GLU A 131 -1.29 -18.01 2.19
CA GLU A 131 -2.56 -18.70 2.47
C GLU A 131 -3.21 -19.26 1.20
N SER A 132 -3.20 -18.51 0.11
CA SER A 132 -3.74 -18.98 -1.19
C SER A 132 -2.98 -20.20 -1.72
N LEU A 133 -1.64 -20.20 -1.60
CA LEU A 133 -0.82 -21.36 -1.97
C LEU A 133 -1.14 -22.58 -1.09
N ASN A 134 -1.23 -22.37 0.22
CA ASN A 134 -1.56 -23.43 1.17
C ASN A 134 -2.94 -24.03 0.90
N ASP A 135 -3.96 -23.20 0.70
CA ASP A 135 -5.33 -23.64 0.36
C ASP A 135 -5.38 -24.45 -0.95
N SER A 136 -4.41 -24.23 -1.85
CA SER A 136 -4.28 -24.91 -3.13
C SER A 136 -3.25 -26.06 -3.11
N ASN A 137 -2.69 -26.41 -1.94
CA ASN A 137 -1.63 -27.40 -1.78
C ASN A 137 -0.37 -27.15 -2.64
N ILE A 138 -0.05 -25.88 -2.89
CA ILE A 138 1.16 -25.45 -3.61
C ILE A 138 2.25 -25.12 -2.59
N ILE A 139 3.42 -25.74 -2.74
CA ILE A 139 4.57 -25.47 -1.85
C ILE A 139 5.24 -24.16 -2.30
N PRO A 140 5.37 -23.16 -1.40
CA PRO A 140 6.06 -21.92 -1.72
C PRO A 140 7.56 -22.17 -1.95
N ASN A 141 8.13 -21.51 -2.96
CA ASN A 141 9.57 -21.50 -3.20
C ASN A 141 10.15 -20.15 -2.76
N GLU A 142 10.81 -20.13 -1.60
CA GLU A 142 11.36 -18.90 -1.01
C GLU A 142 12.40 -18.22 -1.90
N LYS A 143 13.09 -18.97 -2.76
CA LYS A 143 14.11 -18.40 -3.67
C LYS A 143 13.51 -17.45 -4.71
N ILE A 144 12.23 -17.61 -5.04
CA ILE A 144 11.52 -16.73 -5.98
C ILE A 144 10.63 -15.70 -5.26
N ILE A 145 10.89 -15.45 -3.97
CA ILE A 145 10.28 -14.38 -3.19
C ILE A 145 11.38 -13.38 -2.81
N VAL A 146 11.40 -12.23 -3.47
CA VAL A 146 12.47 -11.22 -3.30
C VAL A 146 11.92 -9.90 -2.77
N ASN A 147 12.77 -9.14 -2.08
CA ASN A 147 12.43 -7.78 -1.65
C ASN A 147 12.60 -6.78 -2.79
N GLY A 148 11.72 -5.79 -2.85
CA GLY A 148 11.87 -4.54 -3.59
C GLY A 148 11.68 -3.34 -2.67
N GLU A 149 11.63 -2.15 -3.24
CA GLU A 149 11.61 -0.87 -2.50
C GLU A 149 10.50 0.07 -2.98
N TRP A 150 9.42 -0.50 -3.51
CA TRP A 150 8.22 0.20 -4.01
C TRP A 150 8.43 1.11 -5.22
N ASN A 151 9.64 1.14 -5.78
CA ASN A 151 9.98 1.96 -6.95
C ASN A 151 10.35 1.09 -8.16
N ARG A 152 10.29 1.70 -9.35
CA ARG A 152 10.55 1.03 -10.64
C ARG A 152 11.94 0.41 -10.73
N GLU A 153 12.96 1.14 -10.30
CA GLU A 153 14.35 0.65 -10.34
C GLU A 153 14.53 -0.62 -9.48
N SER A 154 13.91 -0.66 -8.30
CA SER A 154 13.94 -1.83 -7.43
C SER A 154 13.23 -3.03 -8.06
N GLY A 155 12.12 -2.81 -8.79
CA GLY A 155 11.42 -3.84 -9.55
C GLY A 155 12.30 -4.48 -10.63
N TYR A 156 13.02 -3.66 -11.40
CA TYR A 156 13.98 -4.13 -12.40
C TYR A 156 15.09 -4.97 -11.76
N LYS A 157 15.74 -4.44 -10.72
CA LYS A 157 16.83 -5.14 -10.00
C LYS A 157 16.36 -6.47 -9.39
N SER A 158 15.15 -6.49 -8.83
CA SER A 158 14.58 -7.68 -8.21
C SER A 158 14.14 -8.72 -9.24
N CYS A 159 13.62 -8.30 -10.40
CA CYS A 159 13.37 -9.20 -11.51
C CYS A 159 14.67 -9.88 -11.99
N LYS A 160 15.74 -9.09 -12.18
CA LYS A 160 17.05 -9.62 -12.53
C LYS A 160 17.56 -10.65 -11.53
N LYS A 161 17.38 -10.41 -10.23
CA LYS A 161 17.70 -11.38 -9.16
C LYS A 161 16.88 -12.67 -9.28
N LEU A 162 15.56 -12.57 -9.55
CA LEU A 162 14.71 -13.74 -9.74
C LEU A 162 15.22 -14.64 -10.86
N PHE A 163 15.55 -14.08 -12.03
CA PHE A 163 16.11 -14.84 -13.14
C PHE A 163 17.50 -15.43 -12.82
N ALA A 164 18.33 -14.72 -12.07
CA ALA A 164 19.64 -15.20 -11.65
C ALA A 164 19.59 -16.42 -10.70
N THR A 165 18.44 -16.70 -10.06
CA THR A 165 18.28 -17.89 -9.22
C THR A 165 18.30 -19.20 -10.01
N GLY A 166 18.00 -19.17 -11.31
CA GLY A 166 17.80 -20.36 -12.14
C GLY A 166 16.53 -21.15 -11.85
N GLU A 167 15.70 -20.69 -10.90
CA GLU A 167 14.42 -21.32 -10.58
C GLU A 167 13.39 -21.02 -11.67
N SER A 168 12.49 -21.99 -11.92
CA SER A 168 11.41 -21.81 -12.89
C SER A 168 10.20 -21.14 -12.26
N PHE A 169 9.63 -20.15 -12.94
CA PHE A 169 8.36 -19.51 -12.60
C PHE A 169 7.67 -19.05 -13.89
N SER A 170 6.34 -18.96 -13.86
CA SER A 170 5.53 -18.54 -15.02
C SER A 170 4.74 -17.26 -14.76
N ALA A 171 4.75 -16.75 -13.53
CA ALA A 171 4.15 -15.49 -13.16
C ALA A 171 5.02 -14.73 -12.16
N ILE A 172 4.94 -13.40 -12.19
CA ILE A 172 5.52 -12.51 -11.18
C ILE A 172 4.40 -11.64 -10.60
N PHE A 173 4.15 -11.78 -9.31
CA PHE A 173 3.29 -10.89 -8.55
C PHE A 173 4.13 -9.79 -7.89
N CYS A 174 4.02 -8.58 -8.40
CA CYS A 174 4.63 -7.40 -7.79
C CYS A 174 3.68 -6.78 -6.78
N PHE A 175 4.17 -6.50 -5.57
CA PHE A 175 3.36 -5.85 -4.56
C PHE A 175 3.09 -4.38 -4.84
N ASN A 176 3.57 -3.78 -5.93
CA ASN A 176 2.96 -2.59 -6.49
C ASN A 176 3.22 -2.44 -8.00
N ASP A 177 2.48 -1.54 -8.64
CA ASP A 177 2.54 -1.30 -10.08
C ASP A 177 3.85 -0.63 -10.52
N LEU A 178 4.49 0.17 -9.67
CA LEU A 178 5.79 0.77 -9.99
C LEU A 178 6.87 -0.31 -10.10
N MET A 179 6.93 -1.26 -9.16
CA MET A 179 7.85 -2.40 -9.26
C MET A 179 7.50 -3.28 -10.47
N ALA A 180 6.21 -3.47 -10.78
CA ALA A 180 5.79 -4.17 -11.99
C ALA A 180 6.33 -3.48 -13.27
N ALA A 181 6.29 -2.15 -13.34
CA ALA A 181 6.90 -1.44 -14.47
C ALA A 181 8.42 -1.72 -14.59
N GLY A 182 9.12 -1.88 -13.48
CA GLY A 182 10.53 -2.30 -13.49
C GLY A 182 10.72 -3.74 -13.99
N VAL A 183 9.78 -4.63 -13.69
CA VAL A 183 9.76 -5.99 -14.27
C VAL A 183 9.59 -5.91 -15.78
N TYR A 184 8.70 -5.07 -16.29
CA TYR A 184 8.51 -4.88 -17.73
C TYR A 184 9.81 -4.43 -18.41
N ASP A 185 10.54 -3.49 -17.80
CA ASP A 185 11.84 -3.04 -18.33
C ASP A 185 12.84 -4.18 -18.47
N TYR A 186 12.96 -5.03 -17.43
CA TYR A 186 13.89 -6.15 -17.45
C TYR A 186 13.46 -7.24 -18.43
N LEU A 187 12.17 -7.59 -18.47
CA LEU A 187 11.65 -8.57 -19.42
C LEU A 187 11.85 -8.11 -20.87
N HIS A 188 11.69 -6.81 -21.14
CA HIS A 188 11.99 -6.24 -22.44
C HIS A 188 13.47 -6.41 -22.82
N GLU A 189 14.40 -6.13 -21.91
CA GLU A 189 15.85 -6.31 -22.12
C GLU A 189 16.22 -7.75 -22.51
N ILE A 190 15.52 -8.74 -21.94
CA ILE A 190 15.76 -10.16 -22.22
C ILE A 190 14.80 -10.75 -23.25
N ASN A 191 14.09 -9.90 -24.01
CA ASN A 191 13.14 -10.29 -25.05
C ASN A 191 12.05 -11.28 -24.58
N LYS A 192 11.49 -11.05 -23.39
CA LYS A 192 10.34 -11.80 -22.85
C LYS A 192 9.08 -10.93 -22.78
N ASP A 193 7.96 -11.52 -23.16
CA ASP A 193 6.65 -10.89 -23.09
C ASP A 193 6.04 -11.01 -21.67
N PRO A 194 5.62 -9.90 -21.03
CA PRO A 194 5.14 -9.85 -19.64
C PRO A 194 3.69 -10.35 -19.46
N LYS A 195 3.11 -10.98 -20.49
CA LYS A 195 1.82 -11.67 -20.43
C LYS A 195 1.89 -13.09 -20.99
N LYS A 196 2.66 -13.32 -22.07
CA LYS A 196 2.79 -14.62 -22.73
C LYS A 196 3.90 -15.49 -22.12
N ASP A 197 5.09 -14.93 -21.92
CA ASP A 197 6.24 -15.70 -21.42
C ASP A 197 6.26 -15.74 -19.90
N ILE A 198 5.98 -14.60 -19.26
CA ILE A 198 5.90 -14.45 -17.81
C ILE A 198 4.69 -13.57 -17.51
N PHE A 199 3.66 -14.11 -16.86
CA PHE A 199 2.49 -13.30 -16.51
C PHE A 199 2.82 -12.34 -15.36
N VAL A 200 2.81 -11.03 -15.63
CA VAL A 200 3.10 -10.00 -14.62
C VAL A 200 1.80 -9.38 -14.10
N CYS A 201 1.64 -9.34 -12.78
CA CYS A 201 0.56 -8.59 -12.12
C CYS A 201 1.09 -7.68 -11.00
N GLY A 202 0.29 -6.68 -10.66
CA GLY A 202 0.64 -5.62 -9.72
C GLY A 202 -0.40 -5.39 -8.62
N PHE A 203 -0.24 -4.24 -7.98
CA PHE A 203 -1.11 -3.71 -6.94
C PHE A 203 -1.04 -2.18 -7.02
N ASP A 204 -2.16 -1.50 -6.75
CA ASP A 204 -2.39 -0.05 -6.63
C ASP A 204 -3.38 0.48 -7.69
N ASN A 205 -3.38 -0.07 -8.91
CA ASN A 205 -3.99 0.56 -10.08
C ASN A 205 -3.50 2.00 -10.28
N ASN A 206 -2.18 2.15 -10.23
CA ASN A 206 -1.51 3.41 -10.50
C ASN A 206 -1.65 3.75 -12.00
N LEU A 207 -1.60 5.04 -12.36
CA LEU A 207 -1.65 5.51 -13.74
C LEU A 207 -0.69 4.75 -14.67
N ILE A 208 0.49 4.38 -14.18
CA ILE A 208 1.48 3.60 -14.96
C ILE A 208 0.90 2.27 -15.48
N SER A 209 -0.02 1.63 -14.75
CA SER A 209 -0.63 0.35 -15.12
C SER A 209 -1.42 0.43 -16.44
N ASP A 210 -1.91 1.62 -16.79
CA ASP A 210 -2.66 1.90 -18.02
C ASP A 210 -1.74 2.21 -19.22
N PHE A 211 -0.45 2.47 -18.98
CA PHE A 211 0.55 2.80 -20.01
C PHE A 211 1.57 1.69 -20.25
N LEU A 212 1.55 0.63 -19.44
CA LEU A 212 2.33 -0.57 -19.70
C LEU A 212 1.76 -1.31 -20.91
N ASN A 213 2.64 -1.95 -21.67
CA ASN A 213 2.26 -2.74 -22.84
C ASN A 213 2.83 -4.16 -22.74
N PRO A 214 1.97 -5.20 -22.66
CA PRO A 214 0.53 -5.17 -22.44
C PRO A 214 0.09 -4.46 -21.13
N LEU A 215 -1.20 -4.13 -21.03
CA LEU A 215 -1.78 -3.52 -19.83
C LEU A 215 -1.59 -4.41 -18.60
N LEU A 216 -1.34 -3.80 -17.44
CA LEU A 216 -1.06 -4.53 -16.21
C LEU A 216 -2.35 -4.95 -15.49
N THR A 217 -2.50 -6.26 -15.28
CA THR A 217 -3.47 -6.80 -14.31
C THR A 217 -3.05 -6.38 -12.90
N THR A 218 -3.94 -5.74 -12.13
CA THR A 218 -3.58 -5.12 -10.84
C THR A 218 -4.75 -5.07 -9.86
N MET A 219 -4.47 -4.95 -8.56
CA MET A 219 -5.47 -4.65 -7.54
C MET A 219 -5.67 -3.14 -7.42
N LYS A 220 -6.89 -2.65 -7.66
CA LYS A 220 -7.29 -1.26 -7.45
C LYS A 220 -7.54 -0.98 -5.98
N ILE A 221 -6.77 -0.06 -5.43
CA ILE A 221 -6.98 0.49 -4.08
C ILE A 221 -8.11 1.52 -4.13
N PRO A 222 -9.09 1.47 -3.21
CA PRO A 222 -10.21 2.40 -3.20
C PRO A 222 -9.83 3.74 -2.53
N LEU A 223 -8.84 4.46 -3.09
CA LEU A 223 -8.25 5.67 -2.48
C LEU A 223 -9.29 6.77 -2.20
N GLU A 224 -10.25 6.95 -3.10
CA GLU A 224 -11.34 7.92 -2.93
C GLU A 224 -12.24 7.55 -1.74
N GLU A 225 -12.60 6.27 -1.62
CA GLU A 225 -13.42 5.77 -0.50
C GLU A 225 -12.66 5.85 0.83
N ILE A 226 -11.35 5.60 0.84
CA ILE A 226 -10.51 5.80 2.03
C ILE A 226 -10.62 7.25 2.49
N GLY A 227 -10.41 8.21 1.58
CA GLY A 227 -10.51 9.64 1.89
C GLY A 227 -11.90 10.04 2.39
N GLN A 228 -12.96 9.53 1.75
CA GLN A 228 -14.35 9.77 2.14
C GLN A 228 -14.66 9.18 3.52
N LYS A 229 -14.25 7.94 3.78
CA LYS A 229 -14.49 7.26 5.07
C LYS A 229 -13.71 7.90 6.21
N SER A 230 -12.47 8.34 5.95
CA SER A 230 -11.70 9.10 6.93
C SER A 230 -12.38 10.41 7.30
N ALA A 231 -12.95 11.12 6.32
CA ALA A 231 -13.70 12.34 6.55
C ALA A 231 -15.01 12.07 7.32
N GLU A 232 -15.76 11.03 6.96
CA GLU A 232 -16.98 10.61 7.64
C GLU A 232 -16.72 10.25 9.11
N ILE A 233 -15.67 9.46 9.38
CA ILE A 233 -15.30 9.06 10.75
C ILE A 233 -14.89 10.28 11.57
N LEU A 234 -14.07 11.18 11.00
CA LEU A 234 -13.67 12.39 11.72
C LEU A 234 -14.88 13.26 12.04
N TYR A 235 -15.79 13.47 11.07
CA TYR A 235 -16.99 14.25 11.28
C TYR A 235 -17.90 13.66 12.37
N LYS A 236 -18.11 12.35 12.36
CA LYS A 236 -18.85 11.64 13.43
C LYS A 236 -18.23 11.88 14.81
N GLN A 237 -16.89 11.85 14.91
CA GLN A 237 -16.20 12.16 16.16
C GLN A 237 -16.41 13.62 16.61
N LEU A 238 -16.44 14.58 15.68
CA LEU A 238 -16.77 15.98 15.97
C LEU A 238 -18.21 16.14 16.50
N CYS A 239 -19.13 15.30 16.02
CA CYS A 239 -20.50 15.21 16.52
C CYS A 239 -20.64 14.40 17.82
N ASN A 240 -19.53 13.94 18.43
CA ASN A 240 -19.50 13.06 19.61
C ASN A 240 -20.16 11.69 19.39
N GLU A 241 -20.14 11.17 18.17
CA GLU A 241 -20.62 9.83 17.85
C GLU A 241 -19.51 8.78 18.01
N GLU A 242 -19.90 7.57 18.42
CA GLU A 242 -18.97 6.44 18.46
C GLU A 242 -18.54 5.99 17.06
N THR A 243 -17.26 5.67 16.92
CA THR A 243 -16.66 5.23 15.66
C THR A 243 -15.70 4.06 15.86
N THR A 244 -15.50 3.27 14.82
CA THR A 244 -14.63 2.09 14.82
C THR A 244 -13.60 2.18 13.70
N ASN A 245 -12.59 1.31 13.75
CA ASN A 245 -11.66 1.13 12.64
C ASN A 245 -12.41 0.59 11.41
N CYS A 246 -11.94 0.96 10.22
CA CYS A 246 -12.52 0.54 8.96
C CYS A 246 -11.44 -0.07 8.07
N THR A 247 -11.75 -1.18 7.42
CA THR A 247 -10.90 -1.82 6.43
C THR A 247 -11.68 -1.94 5.13
N LEU A 248 -11.13 -1.44 4.03
CA LEU A 248 -11.79 -1.44 2.72
C LEU A 248 -11.21 -2.50 1.77
N PRO A 249 -12.06 -3.21 1.00
CA PRO A 249 -11.59 -4.20 0.04
C PRO A 249 -10.96 -3.54 -1.20
N CYS A 250 -9.96 -4.19 -1.80
CA CYS A 250 -9.45 -3.79 -3.12
C CYS A 250 -10.16 -4.58 -4.23
N ILE A 251 -10.13 -4.05 -5.45
CA ILE A 251 -10.82 -4.63 -6.61
C ILE A 251 -9.80 -5.18 -7.60
N LEU A 252 -9.92 -6.45 -8.00
CA LEU A 252 -9.07 -7.03 -9.04
C LEU A 252 -9.46 -6.50 -10.43
N LEU A 253 -8.52 -5.87 -11.12
CA LEU A 253 -8.66 -5.46 -12.52
C LEU A 253 -7.88 -6.44 -13.42
N LYS A 254 -8.61 -7.25 -14.19
CA LYS A 254 -8.04 -8.22 -15.14
C LYS A 254 -7.83 -7.53 -16.49
N ARG A 255 -6.60 -7.50 -17.00
CA ARG A 255 -6.23 -6.79 -18.24
C ARG A 255 -5.37 -7.64 -19.16
#